data_AF-A0A1F8TCA3-F1
#
_entry.id   AF-A0A1F8TCA3-F1
#
_cell.length_a   1.000
_cell.length_b   1.000
_cell.length_c   1.000
_cell.angle_alpha   90.00
_cell.angle_beta   90.00
_cell.angle_gamma   90.00
#
_symmetry.space_group_name_H-M   'P 1'
#
loop_
_entity.id
_entity.type
_entity.pdbx_description
1 polymer ?
#
loop_
_entity_poly.entity_id
_entity_poly.type
_entity_poly.pdbx_seq_one_letter_code
_entity_poly.pdbx_strand_id
1 'polypeptide(L)'
;MIVAVFTLRAGGPPWLLPALGMITAVNGLGHLAGTVATRSYSPGMITGLLLWTPLGLAALQVSRPTLSAPAWWLGIAAGLIVSGAVVGLAFAVSRKATS
;
A
#
# COMPACT_ATOMS: atom_id res chain seq x y z
N MET A 1 1.94 -1.87 -9.30
CA MET A 1 0.60 -2.14 -9.88
C MET A 1 0.66 -2.86 -11.21
N ILE A 2 1.31 -2.28 -12.23
CA ILE A 2 1.45 -2.90 -13.56
C ILE A 2 2.03 -4.32 -13.48
N VAL A 3 3.14 -4.49 -12.75
CA VAL A 3 3.76 -5.81 -12.50
C VAL A 3 2.78 -6.79 -11.88
N ALA A 4 2.01 -6.38 -10.87
CA ALA A 4 1.02 -7.24 -10.20
C ALA A 4 -0.03 -7.80 -11.17
N VAL A 5 -0.53 -6.95 -12.06
CA VAL A 5 -1.51 -7.33 -13.08
C VAL A 5 -0.90 -8.32 -14.07
N PHE A 6 0.34 -8.08 -14.52
CA PHE A 6 1.05 -9.01 -15.39
C PHE A 6 1.35 -10.34 -14.70
N THR A 7 1.78 -10.31 -13.44
CA THR A 7 2.06 -11.50 -12.63
C THR A 7 0.80 -12.33 -12.41
N LEU A 8 -0.35 -11.71 -12.13
CA LEU A 8 -1.63 -12.43 -12.06
C LEU A 8 -2.01 -13.07 -13.41
N ARG A 9 -1.83 -12.35 -14.52
CA ARG A 9 -2.11 -12.89 -15.87
C ARG A 9 -1.19 -14.06 -16.23
N ALA A 10 0.01 -14.11 -15.67
CA ALA A 10 0.97 -15.19 -15.85
C ALA A 10 0.81 -16.36 -14.84
N GLY A 11 -0.28 -16.42 -14.08
CA GLY A 11 -0.53 -17.48 -13.10
C GLY A 11 0.17 -17.29 -11.75
N GLY A 12 0.61 -16.07 -11.44
CA GLY A 12 1.24 -15.73 -10.18
C GLY A 12 0.29 -15.76 -8.99
N PRO A 13 0.80 -15.55 -7.76
CA PRO A 13 0.03 -15.76 -6.54
C PRO A 13 -1.21 -14.86 -6.49
N PRO A 14 -2.42 -15.40 -6.24
CA PRO A 14 -3.67 -14.65 -6.30
C PRO A 14 -3.73 -13.48 -5.31
N TRP A 15 -3.04 -13.60 -4.18
CA TRP A 15 -3.01 -12.59 -3.12
C TRP A 15 -2.16 -11.35 -3.48
N LEU A 16 -1.36 -11.39 -4.55
CA LEU A 16 -0.37 -10.35 -4.87
C LEU A 16 -1.01 -9.01 -5.25
N LEU A 17 -2.07 -9.02 -6.06
CA LEU A 17 -2.77 -7.79 -6.46
C LEU A 17 -3.43 -7.09 -5.27
N PRO A 18 -4.22 -7.76 -4.40
CA PRO A 18 -4.76 -7.09 -3.22
C PRO A 18 -3.65 -6.64 -2.24
N ALA A 19 -2.56 -7.39 -2.09
CA ALA A 19 -1.43 -6.95 -1.25
C ALA A 19 -0.81 -5.65 -1.75
N LEU A 20 -0.47 -5.59 -3.03
CA LEU A 20 0.12 -4.39 -3.60
C LEU A 20 -0.90 -3.24 -3.66
N GLY A 21 -2.18 -3.53 -3.87
CA GLY A 21 -3.27 -2.55 -3.80
C GLY A 21 -3.34 -1.90 -2.42
N MET A 22 -3.29 -2.72 -1.37
CA MET A 22 -3.27 -2.26 0.01
C MET A 22 -2.02 -1.43 0.33
N ILE A 23 -0.82 -1.89 -0.06
CA ILE A 23 0.43 -1.14 0.13
C ILE A 23 0.34 0.23 -0.55
N THR A 24 -0.17 0.28 -1.79
CA THR A 24 -0.27 1.53 -2.56
C THR A 24 -1.26 2.50 -1.89
N ALA A 25 -2.41 2.01 -1.44
CA ALA A 25 -3.41 2.83 -0.76
C ALA A 25 -2.91 3.36 0.59
N VAL A 26 -2.34 2.48 1.42
CA VAL A 26 -1.80 2.87 2.74
C VAL A 26 -0.63 3.83 2.59
N ASN A 27 0.23 3.67 1.59
CA ASN A 27 1.34 4.59 1.36
C ASN A 27 0.84 6.02 1.01
N GLY A 28 -0.14 6.14 0.12
CA GLY A 28 -0.74 7.44 -0.21
C GLY A 28 -1.41 8.10 1.00
N LEU A 29 -2.18 7.33 1.78
CA LEU A 29 -2.77 7.79 3.04
C LEU A 29 -1.72 8.16 4.09
N GLY A 30 -0.59 7.45 4.13
CA GLY A 30 0.52 7.74 5.02
C GLY A 30 1.14 9.12 4.77
N HIS A 31 1.30 9.52 3.51
CA HIS A 31 1.77 10.87 3.16
C HIS A 31 0.78 11.96 3.59
N LEU A 32 -0.52 11.71 3.47
CA LEU A 32 -1.56 12.61 3.99
C LEU A 32 -1.50 12.71 5.51
N ALA A 33 -1.50 11.57 6.21
CA ALA A 33 -1.45 11.52 7.67
C ALA A 33 -0.18 12.20 8.20
N GLY A 34 0.98 11.95 7.59
CA GLY A 34 2.24 12.61 7.94
C GLY A 34 2.19 14.12 7.71
N THR A 35 1.59 14.57 6.62
CA THR A 35 1.41 16.02 6.35
C THR A 35 0.53 16.69 7.41
N VAL A 36 -0.58 16.04 7.78
CA VAL A 36 -1.50 16.55 8.81
C VAL A 36 -0.83 16.56 10.18
N ALA A 37 -0.15 15.47 10.55
CA ALA A 37 0.48 15.32 11.86
C ALA A 37 1.66 16.28 12.07
N THR A 38 2.45 16.55 11.02
CA THR A 38 3.60 17.45 11.11
C THR A 38 3.28 18.89 10.71
N ARG A 39 2.07 19.15 10.18
CA ARG A 39 1.68 20.41 9.54
C ARG A 39 2.69 20.87 8.47
N SER A 40 3.37 19.91 7.84
CA SER A 40 4.39 20.15 6.83
C SER A 40 4.09 19.35 5.57
N TYR A 41 4.12 20.00 4.42
CA TYR A 41 3.80 19.37 3.15
C TYR A 41 4.78 18.24 2.81
N SER A 42 4.27 17.02 2.66
CA SER A 42 5.03 15.91 2.09
C SER A 42 4.99 15.98 0.55
N PRO A 43 6.13 15.90 -0.15
CA PRO A 43 6.18 15.87 -1.62
C PRO A 43 5.27 14.81 -2.26
N GLY A 44 5.07 13.68 -1.57
CA GLY A 44 4.19 12.59 -2.01
C GLY A 44 2.70 12.77 -1.67
N MET A 45 2.27 13.87 -1.04
CA MET A 45 0.88 14.00 -0.56
C MET A 45 -0.12 14.06 -1.71
N ILE A 46 0.07 14.97 -2.67
CA ILE A 46 -0.91 15.18 -3.76
C ILE A 46 -0.96 13.94 -4.66
N THR A 47 0.20 13.44 -5.10
CA THR A 47 0.29 12.25 -5.94
C THR A 47 -0.20 11.00 -5.19
N GLY A 48 0.14 10.89 -3.90
CA GLY A 48 -0.37 9.87 -2.99
C GLY A 48 -1.89 9.84 -2.95
N LEU A 49 -2.51 10.98 -2.67
CA LEU A 49 -3.95 11.08 -2.47
C LEU A 49 -4.76 10.97 -3.77
N LEU A 50 -4.31 11.60 -4.85
CA LEU A 50 -5.09 11.70 -6.09
C LEU A 50 -4.84 10.57 -7.08
N LEU A 51 -3.65 9.94 -7.04
CA LEU A 51 -3.28 8.87 -7.97
C LEU A 51 -3.13 7.54 -7.27
N TRP A 52 -2.25 7.45 -6.28
CA TRP A 52 -1.87 6.17 -5.69
C TRP A 52 -2.97 5.56 -4.82
N THR A 53 -3.64 6.36 -3.99
CA THR A 53 -4.74 5.87 -3.15
C THR A 53 -5.91 5.35 -3.99
N PRO A 54 -6.46 6.09 -4.97
CA PRO A 54 -7.52 5.58 -5.83
C PRO A 54 -7.08 4.34 -6.62
N LEU A 55 -5.83 4.31 -7.12
CA LEU A 55 -5.32 3.15 -7.84
C LEU A 55 -5.22 1.90 -6.96
N GLY A 56 -4.75 2.06 -5.72
CA GLY A 56 -4.67 0.97 -4.74
C GLY A 56 -6.06 0.44 -4.36
N LEU A 57 -7.01 1.34 -4.14
CA LEU A 57 -8.41 0.98 -3.87
C LEU A 57 -9.08 0.30 -5.07
N ALA A 58 -8.83 0.78 -6.29
CA ALA A 58 -9.32 0.14 -7.51
C ALA A 58 -8.77 -1.29 -7.67
N ALA A 59 -7.49 -1.52 -7.35
CA ALA A 59 -6.91 -2.86 -7.36
C ALA A 59 -7.59 -3.80 -6.33
N LEU A 60 -7.94 -3.30 -5.15
CA LEU A 60 -8.71 -4.06 -4.15
C LEU A 60 -10.13 -4.38 -4.63
N GLN A 61 -10.79 -3.40 -5.24
CA GLN A 61 -12.15 -3.53 -5.75
C GLN A 61 -12.22 -4.53 -6.92
N VAL A 62 -11.28 -4.45 -7.87
CA VAL A 62 -11.23 -5.35 -9.04
C VAL A 62 -10.81 -6.77 -8.66
N SER A 63 -9.97 -6.95 -7.63
CA SER A 63 -9.57 -8.28 -7.16
C SER A 63 -10.62 -8.95 -6.27
N ARG A 64 -11.54 -8.20 -5.66
CA ARG A 64 -12.53 -8.75 -4.73
C ARG A 64 -13.44 -9.83 -5.36
N PRO A 65 -14.03 -9.65 -6.55
CA PRO A 65 -14.90 -10.67 -7.15
C PRO A 65 -14.13 -11.81 -7.82
N THR A 66 -12.84 -11.65 -8.10
CA THR A 66 -12.04 -12.64 -8.85
C THR A 66 -11.33 -13.65 -7.96
N LEU A 67 -11.25 -13.39 -6.65
CA LEU A 67 -10.49 -14.19 -5.70
C LEU A 67 -11.39 -14.83 -4.64
N SER A 68 -10.94 -15.97 -4.12
CA SER A 68 -11.52 -16.55 -2.91
C SER A 68 -11.30 -15.61 -1.72
N ALA A 69 -12.25 -15.58 -0.78
CA ALA A 69 -12.17 -14.72 0.39
C ALA A 69 -10.85 -14.90 1.19
N PRO A 70 -10.34 -16.13 1.41
CA PRO A 70 -9.05 -16.31 2.10
C PRO A 70 -7.88 -15.68 1.32
N ALA A 71 -7.82 -15.84 0.00
CA ALA A 71 -6.74 -15.27 -0.81
C ALA A 71 -6.77 -13.73 -0.83
N TRP A 72 -7.96 -13.16 -0.88
CA TRP A 72 -8.14 -11.70 -0.83
C TRP A 72 -7.73 -11.12 0.52
N TRP A 73 -8.18 -11.73 1.63
CA TRP A 73 -7.79 -11.32 2.99
C TRP A 73 -6.31 -11.54 3.27
N LEU A 74 -5.72 -12.64 2.79
CA LEU A 74 -4.28 -12.87 2.87
C LEU A 74 -3.51 -11.73 2.19
N GLY A 75 -3.97 -11.29 1.02
CA GLY A 75 -3.40 -10.14 0.33
C GLY A 75 -3.47 -8.86 1.17
N ILE A 76 -4.66 -8.52 1.69
CA ILE A 76 -4.84 -7.35 2.56
C ILE A 76 -3.93 -7.41 3.78
N ALA A 77 -3.90 -8.55 4.47
CA ALA A 77 -3.08 -8.76 5.66
C ALA A 77 -1.58 -8.60 5.33
N ALA A 78 -1.12 -9.22 4.24
CA ALA A 78 0.27 -9.08 3.78
C ALA A 78 0.62 -7.61 3.48
N GLY A 79 -0.27 -6.89 2.78
CA GLY A 79 -0.04 -5.49 2.46
C GLY A 79 0.00 -4.57 3.70
N LEU A 80 -0.86 -4.83 4.69
CA LEU A 80 -0.84 -4.15 5.99
C LEU A 80 0.45 -4.42 6.77
N ILE A 81 0.88 -5.68 6.84
CA ILE A 81 2.12 -6.08 7.53
C ILE A 81 3.33 -5.39 6.90
N VAL A 82 3.44 -5.41 5.57
CA VAL A 82 4.54 -4.74 4.85
C VAL A 82 4.52 -3.24 5.11
N SER A 83 3.35 -2.60 5.02
CA SER A 83 3.22 -1.17 5.28
C SER A 83 3.61 -0.81 6.71
N GLY A 84 3.17 -1.60 7.69
CA GLY A 84 3.55 -1.44 9.10
C GLY A 84 5.05 -1.62 9.32
N ALA A 85 5.68 -2.61 8.66
CA ALA A 85 7.11 -2.83 8.74
C ALA A 85 7.91 -1.65 8.16
N VAL A 86 7.48 -1.09 7.02
CA VAL A 86 8.11 0.10 6.42
C VAL A 86 8.01 1.29 7.36
N VAL A 87 6.84 1.53 7.97
CA VAL A 87 6.65 2.60 8.95
C VAL A 87 7.56 2.39 10.16
N GLY A 88 7.56 1.18 10.73
CA GLY A 88 8.43 0.85 11.88
C GLY A 88 9.91 1.04 11.58
N LEU A 89 10.36 0.62 10.39
CA LEU A 89 11.74 0.82 9.94
C LEU A 89 12.06 2.31 9.77
N ALA A 90 11.17 3.09 9.16
CA ALA A 90 11.35 4.53 9.00
C ALA A 90 11.52 5.22 10.37
N PHE A 91 10.69 4.88 11.36
CA PHE A 91 10.85 5.38 12.73
C PHE A 91 12.17 4.94 13.38
N ALA A 92 12.58 3.69 13.19
CA ALA A 92 13.84 3.20 13.74
C ALA A 92 15.06 3.93 13.14
N VAL A 93 15.04 4.19 11.83
CA VAL A 93 16.08 4.95 11.13
C VAL A 93 16.09 6.41 11.58
N SER A 94 14.93 7.06 11.64
CA SER A 94 14.83 8.46 12.09
C SER A 94 15.36 8.66 13.51
N ARG A 95 15.07 7.74 14.44
CA ARG A 95 15.60 7.80 15.82
C ARG A 95 17.13 7.71 15.87
N LYS A 96 17.74 6.85 15.05
CA LYS A 96 19.21 6.71 14.97
C LYS A 96 19.89 7.95 14.38
N ALA A 97 19.23 8.68 13.49
CA ALA A 97 19.78 9.89 12.89
C ALA A 97 19.80 11.08 13.87
N THR A 98 19.00 11.03 14.94
CA THR A 98 18.87 12.09 15.94
C THR A 98 19.60 11.81 17.27
N SER A 99 20.25 10.65 17.40
CA SER A 99 21.02 10.20 18.56
C SER A 99 22.52 10.32 18.32
#